data_AF-A0A3D3WAC6-F1
#
_entry.id   AF-A0A3D3WAC6-F1
#
_cell.length_a   1.000
_cell.length_b   1.000
_cell.length_c   1.000
_cell.angle_alpha   90.00
_cell.angle_beta   90.00
_cell.angle_gamma   90.00
#
_symmetry.space_group_name_H-M   'P 1'
#
loop_
_entity.id
_entity.type
_entity.pdbx_description
1 polymer ?
#
loop_
_entity_poly.entity_id
_entity_poly.type
_entity_poly.pdbx_seq_one_letter_code
_entity_poly.pdbx_strand_id
1 'polypeptide(L)'
;GFYRQAQLAEVELPYYIAMNYINCLICHFGERQELTKEDIEQVQQLGIKYHGKNQWPYFRSYRTGFFPWQVDPEEADLMARALEGLGAALQVMQTDSLEVDFDGGETLFRQYDEASGAWRVFTAPMPPIPMTSGRVIIEDEPLLAELLQREQTEAQVELELFYIPVPMEDERVPKPFYPRMAVLADRQSQEMLDQQMLELQDKNSEAIIGLLLQYILEYGRPASVFVRDDIAESLLWDLCTKLNIQLEISSQLPAVEAIEADMIQFVSRG
;
A
#
# COMPACT_ATOMS: atom_id res chain seq x y z
N GLY A 1 1.96 6.44 1.17
CA GLY A 1 0.68 5.82 0.80
C GLY A 1 0.02 6.48 -0.39
N PHE A 2 -0.67 7.61 -0.19
CA PHE A 2 -1.35 8.36 -1.27
C PHE A 2 -0.47 8.64 -2.49
N TYR A 3 0.77 9.06 -2.29
CA TYR A 3 1.64 9.41 -3.41
C TYR A 3 2.13 8.20 -4.22
N ARG A 4 2.34 7.04 -3.57
CA ARG A 4 2.64 5.79 -4.28
C ARG A 4 1.42 5.38 -5.10
N GLN A 5 0.21 5.54 -4.58
CA GLN A 5 -1.02 5.32 -5.34
C GLN A 5 -1.12 6.25 -6.56
N ALA A 6 -0.73 7.53 -6.44
CA ALA A 6 -0.70 8.45 -7.59
C ALA A 6 0.29 8.02 -8.68
N GLN A 7 1.46 7.49 -8.30
CA GLN A 7 2.43 6.91 -9.25
C GLN A 7 1.92 5.59 -9.87
N LEU A 8 1.21 4.78 -9.07
CA LEU A 8 0.63 3.52 -9.53
C LEU A 8 -0.61 3.75 -10.42
N ALA A 9 -1.27 4.91 -10.35
CA ALA A 9 -2.43 5.24 -11.19
C ALA A 9 -2.09 5.39 -12.68
N GLU A 10 -0.80 5.53 -13.03
CA GLU A 10 -0.32 5.49 -14.42
C GLU A 10 -0.24 4.07 -15.00
N VAL A 11 -0.41 3.05 -14.14
CA VAL A 11 -0.41 1.62 -14.50
C VAL A 11 -1.78 1.05 -14.15
N GLU A 12 -2.42 0.32 -15.06
CA GLU A 12 -3.66 -0.43 -14.74
C GLU A 12 -3.32 -1.57 -13.77
N LEU A 13 -3.19 -1.25 -12.49
CA LEU A 13 -2.95 -2.22 -11.44
C LEU A 13 -4.28 -2.69 -10.86
N PRO A 14 -4.43 -4.00 -10.62
CA PRO A 14 -5.60 -4.51 -9.92
C PRO A 14 -5.88 -3.77 -8.60
N TYR A 15 -7.15 -3.55 -8.29
CA TYR A 15 -7.57 -2.71 -7.16
C TYR A 15 -6.99 -3.14 -5.80
N TYR A 16 -6.67 -4.43 -5.64
CA TYR A 16 -6.07 -4.96 -4.43
C TYR A 16 -4.62 -4.53 -4.23
N ILE A 17 -3.89 -4.18 -5.30
CA ILE A 17 -2.54 -3.63 -5.22
C ILE A 17 -2.56 -2.27 -4.53
N ALA A 18 -3.62 -1.48 -4.71
CA ALA A 18 -3.76 -0.22 -3.98
C ALA A 18 -3.85 -0.45 -2.45
N MET A 19 -4.40 -1.58 -2.00
CA MET A 19 -4.48 -1.91 -0.57
C MET A 19 -3.10 -2.10 0.09
N ASN A 20 -2.06 -2.43 -0.69
CA ASN A 20 -0.68 -2.51 -0.19
C ASN A 20 -0.15 -1.16 0.30
N TYR A 21 -0.71 -0.05 -0.19
CA TYR A 21 -0.07 1.27 -0.03
C TYR A 21 -0.99 2.33 0.55
N ILE A 22 -2.32 2.19 0.50
CA ILE A 22 -3.21 3.22 1.03
C ILE A 22 -3.09 3.27 2.56
N ASN A 23 -2.69 4.44 3.04
CA ASN A 23 -2.67 4.82 4.45
C ASN A 23 -2.89 6.32 4.51
N CYS A 24 -4.15 6.73 4.69
CA CYS A 24 -4.59 8.12 4.66
C CYS A 24 -5.98 8.26 5.28
N LEU A 25 -6.35 9.50 5.55
CA LEU A 25 -7.74 9.84 5.83
C LEU A 25 -8.35 10.41 4.55
N ILE A 26 -9.55 9.98 4.20
CA ILE A 26 -10.26 10.46 3.01
C ILE A 26 -11.57 11.14 3.43
N CYS A 27 -11.78 12.33 2.89
CA CYS A 27 -13.06 13.02 2.88
C CYS A 27 -13.72 12.76 1.52
N HIS A 28 -14.83 12.02 1.52
CA HIS A 28 -15.61 11.75 0.33
C HIS A 28 -16.80 12.69 0.24
N PHE A 29 -17.25 12.98 -0.97
CA PHE A 29 -18.50 13.68 -1.25
C PHE A 29 -19.37 12.79 -2.14
N GLY A 30 -20.25 11.99 -1.54
CA GLY A 30 -21.03 10.97 -2.25
C GLY A 30 -22.54 11.15 -2.14
N GLU A 31 -23.25 10.08 -2.46
CA GLU A 31 -24.70 9.95 -2.32
C GLU A 31 -25.07 9.47 -0.91
N ARG A 32 -26.28 9.81 -0.44
CA ARG A 32 -26.77 9.40 0.89
C ARG A 32 -26.71 7.89 1.14
N GLN A 33 -26.87 7.10 0.08
CA GLN A 33 -26.88 5.63 0.15
C GLN A 33 -25.49 5.01 0.37
N GLU A 34 -24.41 5.78 0.20
CA GLU A 34 -23.03 5.35 0.45
C GLU A 34 -22.62 5.51 1.91
N LEU A 35 -23.42 6.24 2.70
CA LEU A 35 -23.19 6.47 4.12
C LEU A 35 -23.61 5.24 4.94
N THR A 36 -22.83 4.92 5.98
CA THR A 36 -23.23 3.95 6.98
C THR A 36 -24.32 4.53 7.88
N LYS A 37 -24.90 3.68 8.75
CA LYS A 37 -25.91 4.14 9.72
C LYS A 37 -25.31 5.16 10.68
N GLU A 38 -24.07 4.92 11.13
CA GLU A 38 -23.31 5.78 12.02
C GLU A 38 -23.06 7.16 11.39
N ASP A 39 -22.68 7.21 10.10
CA ASP A 39 -22.52 8.49 9.37
C ASP A 39 -23.85 9.28 9.37
N ILE A 40 -24.97 8.59 9.07
CA ILE A 40 -26.30 9.22 9.02
C ILE A 40 -26.70 9.77 10.39
N GLU A 41 -26.43 9.03 11.47
CA GLU A 41 -26.71 9.46 12.84
C GLU A 41 -25.90 10.70 13.22
N GLN A 42 -24.61 10.76 12.86
CA GLN A 42 -23.78 11.94 13.09
C GLN A 42 -24.32 13.17 12.35
N VAL A 43 -24.68 13.03 11.07
CA VAL A 43 -25.28 14.13 10.28
C VAL A 43 -26.58 14.64 10.93
N GLN A 44 -27.42 13.74 11.43
CA GLN A 44 -28.66 14.10 12.11
C GLN A 44 -28.40 14.84 13.43
N GLN A 45 -27.43 14.38 14.22
CA GLN A 45 -27.04 15.03 15.49
C GLN A 45 -26.50 16.44 15.27
N LEU A 46 -25.74 16.67 14.19
CA LEU A 46 -25.23 17.98 13.83
C LEU A 46 -26.31 18.92 13.27
N GLY A 47 -27.48 18.39 12.90
CA GLY A 47 -28.59 19.18 12.35
C GLY A 47 -28.31 19.78 10.97
N ILE A 48 -27.27 19.29 10.27
CA ILE A 48 -26.88 19.77 8.93
C ILE A 48 -27.74 19.10 7.86
N LYS A 49 -28.12 19.87 6.84
CA LYS A 49 -28.86 19.36 5.68
C LYS A 49 -28.00 19.44 4.43
N TYR A 50 -27.83 18.30 3.77
CA TYR A 50 -27.18 18.22 2.46
C TYR A 50 -28.24 18.06 1.36
N HIS A 51 -28.07 18.82 0.27
CA HIS A 51 -29.05 18.90 -0.81
C HIS A 51 -28.36 18.70 -2.17
N GLY A 52 -28.33 17.45 -2.64
CA GLY A 52 -27.80 17.14 -3.98
C GLY A 52 -27.18 15.76 -4.07
N LYS A 53 -26.89 15.35 -5.31
CA LYS A 53 -26.03 14.20 -5.60
C LYS A 53 -24.57 14.57 -5.29
N ASN A 54 -23.79 13.64 -4.76
CA ASN A 54 -22.37 13.85 -4.45
C ASN A 54 -22.11 15.06 -3.53
N GLN A 55 -23.00 15.30 -2.58
CA GLN A 55 -22.90 16.39 -1.60
C GLN A 55 -22.98 15.91 -0.14
N TRP A 56 -23.00 14.60 0.07
CA TRP A 56 -22.99 14.03 1.42
C TRP A 56 -21.54 13.76 1.82
N PRO A 57 -20.94 14.57 2.72
CA PRO A 57 -19.61 14.30 3.19
C PRO A 57 -19.61 13.08 4.11
N TYR A 58 -18.63 12.21 3.93
CA TYR A 58 -18.33 11.14 4.88
C TYR A 58 -16.83 10.89 4.92
N PHE A 59 -16.35 10.43 6.07
CA PHE A 59 -14.93 10.35 6.36
C PHE A 59 -14.53 8.90 6.58
N ARG A 60 -13.38 8.50 6.04
CA ARG A 60 -12.85 7.17 6.20
C ARG A 60 -11.38 7.21 6.58
N SER A 61 -11.02 6.40 7.57
CA SER A 61 -9.64 6.05 7.88
C SER A 61 -9.26 4.85 7.03
N TYR A 62 -8.32 5.06 6.12
CA TYR A 62 -7.66 3.99 5.40
C TYR A 62 -6.34 3.70 6.09
N ARG A 63 -6.17 2.46 6.52
CA ARG A 63 -4.92 1.97 7.09
C ARG A 63 -4.52 0.72 6.33
N THR A 64 -3.25 0.64 5.94
CA THR A 64 -2.72 -0.50 5.17
C THR A 64 -3.12 -1.82 5.81
N GLY A 65 -3.70 -2.70 5.00
CA GLY A 65 -4.19 -4.01 5.45
C GLY A 65 -5.52 -4.03 6.18
N PHE A 66 -6.17 -2.88 6.41
CA PHE A 66 -7.49 -2.81 7.03
C PHE A 66 -8.57 -2.40 6.04
N PHE A 67 -9.80 -2.88 6.27
CA PHE A 67 -10.97 -2.38 5.57
C PHE A 67 -11.17 -0.89 5.91
N PRO A 68 -11.57 -0.03 4.95
CA PRO A 68 -11.83 1.38 5.22
C PRO A 68 -12.85 1.55 6.34
N TRP A 69 -12.47 2.27 7.40
CA TRP A 69 -13.26 2.34 8.62
C TRP A 69 -13.63 3.75 9.02
N GLN A 70 -14.48 3.88 10.04
CA GLN A 70 -14.79 5.16 10.67
C GLN A 70 -13.53 5.80 11.23
N VAL A 71 -13.44 7.13 11.14
CA VAL A 71 -12.35 7.90 11.74
C VAL A 71 -12.50 7.91 13.26
N ASP A 72 -11.38 7.79 13.97
CA ASP A 72 -11.35 7.97 15.42
C ASP A 72 -11.29 9.47 15.80
N PRO A 73 -11.43 9.84 17.09
CA PRO A 73 -11.42 11.25 17.50
C PRO A 73 -10.13 12.01 17.18
N GLU A 74 -8.96 11.35 17.20
CA GLU A 74 -7.68 11.97 16.88
C GLU A 74 -7.56 12.19 15.36
N GLU A 75 -7.97 11.19 14.57
CA GLU A 75 -8.05 11.27 13.12
C GLU A 75 -9.07 12.35 12.68
N ALA A 76 -10.19 12.49 13.39
CA ALA A 76 -11.20 13.51 13.11
C ALA A 76 -10.68 14.93 13.36
N ASP A 77 -9.94 15.15 14.46
CA ASP A 77 -9.29 16.43 14.75
C ASP A 77 -8.21 16.77 13.69
N LEU A 78 -7.41 15.78 13.29
CA LEU A 78 -6.44 15.95 12.21
C LEU A 78 -7.13 16.30 10.87
N MET A 79 -8.20 15.60 10.52
CA MET A 79 -9.00 15.86 9.32
C MET A 79 -9.60 17.26 9.35
N ALA A 80 -10.15 17.69 10.48
CA ALA A 80 -10.74 19.02 10.62
C ALA A 80 -9.69 20.12 10.34
N ARG A 81 -8.51 20.03 10.96
CA ARG A 81 -7.40 20.98 10.72
C ARG A 81 -6.94 20.97 9.26
N ALA A 82 -6.88 19.80 8.64
CA ALA A 82 -6.50 19.67 7.23
C ALA A 82 -7.52 20.34 6.31
N LEU A 83 -8.83 20.13 6.54
CA LEU A 83 -9.90 20.74 5.76
C LEU A 83 -10.00 22.25 5.96
N GLU A 84 -9.81 22.74 7.19
CA GLU A 84 -9.70 24.18 7.46
C GLU A 84 -8.51 24.80 6.70
N GLY A 85 -7.36 24.11 6.73
CA GLY A 85 -6.17 24.51 5.98
C GLY A 85 -6.41 24.55 4.47
N LEU A 86 -7.06 23.53 3.93
CA LEU A 86 -7.46 23.48 2.52
C LEU A 86 -8.40 24.62 2.15
N GLY A 87 -9.44 24.87 2.96
CA GLY A 87 -10.38 25.96 2.74
C GLY A 87 -9.69 27.33 2.69
N ALA A 88 -8.77 27.59 3.62
CA ALA A 88 -7.98 28.82 3.62
C ALA A 88 -7.06 28.93 2.39
N ALA A 89 -6.43 27.83 1.97
CA ALA A 89 -5.55 27.82 0.80
C ALA A 89 -6.33 28.06 -0.51
N LEU A 90 -7.50 27.45 -0.66
CA LEU A 90 -8.41 27.68 -1.79
C LEU A 90 -8.91 29.12 -1.84
N GLN A 91 -9.17 29.74 -0.68
CA GLN A 91 -9.55 31.14 -0.62
C GLN A 91 -8.43 32.05 -1.17
N VAL A 92 -7.17 31.80 -0.79
CA VAL A 92 -6.01 32.55 -1.32
C VAL A 92 -5.88 32.37 -2.83
N MET A 93 -6.07 31.15 -3.36
CA MET A 93 -6.05 30.93 -4.81
C MET A 93 -7.12 31.75 -5.53
N GLN A 94 -8.32 31.88 -4.94
CA GLN A 94 -9.42 32.66 -5.52
C GLN A 94 -9.21 34.18 -5.42
N THR A 95 -8.66 34.69 -4.31
CA THR A 95 -8.57 36.13 -4.07
C THR A 95 -7.27 36.75 -4.55
N ASP A 96 -6.15 36.03 -4.41
CA ASP A 96 -4.81 36.59 -4.61
C ASP A 96 -4.24 36.22 -5.99
N SER A 97 -5.03 35.55 -6.84
CA SER A 97 -4.64 35.07 -8.18
C SER A 97 -3.36 34.23 -8.16
N LEU A 98 -3.19 33.41 -7.11
CA LEU A 98 -2.09 32.46 -7.03
C LEU A 98 -2.32 31.34 -8.05
N GLU A 99 -1.61 31.41 -9.18
CA GLU A 99 -1.59 30.35 -10.18
C GLU A 99 -0.68 29.20 -9.73
N VAL A 100 -1.14 27.96 -9.93
CA VAL A 100 -0.39 26.75 -9.60
C VAL A 100 -0.24 25.94 -10.88
N ASP A 101 0.99 25.66 -11.30
CA ASP A 101 1.27 24.83 -12.46
C ASP A 101 1.25 23.34 -12.08
N PHE A 102 0.06 22.80 -11.87
CA PHE A 102 -0.12 21.38 -11.53
C PHE A 102 0.44 20.46 -12.63
N ASP A 103 0.29 20.84 -13.90
CA ASP A 103 0.81 20.06 -15.04
C ASP A 103 2.34 20.11 -15.11
N GLY A 104 2.96 21.21 -14.67
CA GLY A 104 4.41 21.37 -14.49
C GLY A 104 4.97 20.73 -13.21
N GLY A 105 4.15 20.06 -12.40
CA GLY A 105 4.57 19.37 -11.18
C GLY A 105 4.64 20.26 -9.94
N GLU A 106 4.09 21.47 -9.98
CA GLU A 106 3.87 22.27 -8.79
C GLU A 106 2.70 21.76 -7.97
N THR A 107 2.69 22.12 -6.69
CA THR A 107 1.57 21.92 -5.80
C THR A 107 1.38 23.10 -4.87
N LEU A 108 0.22 23.16 -4.23
CA LEU A 108 -0.14 24.18 -3.26
C LEU A 108 0.34 23.78 -1.87
N PHE A 109 1.14 24.64 -1.24
CA PHE A 109 1.57 24.48 0.13
C PHE A 109 0.85 25.43 1.05
N ARG A 110 0.54 24.95 2.26
CA ARG A 110 0.15 25.79 3.39
C ARG A 110 1.00 25.42 4.60
N GLN A 111 1.84 26.36 5.03
CA GLN A 111 2.82 26.13 6.10
C GLN A 111 2.76 27.26 7.12
N TYR A 112 2.94 26.92 8.40
CA TYR A 112 3.13 27.91 9.45
C TYR A 112 4.57 28.42 9.40
N ASP A 113 4.73 29.72 9.18
CA ASP A 113 6.03 30.38 9.16
C ASP A 113 6.30 30.99 10.53
N GLU A 114 7.18 30.33 11.30
CA GLU A 114 7.55 30.76 12.66
C GLU A 114 8.15 32.17 12.71
N ALA A 115 8.86 32.59 11.66
CA ALA A 115 9.49 33.92 11.61
C ALA A 115 8.44 35.03 11.45
N SER A 116 7.40 34.77 10.65
CA SER A 116 6.28 35.70 10.46
C SER A 116 5.17 35.56 11.51
N GLY A 117 5.12 34.43 12.22
CA GLY A 117 4.03 34.08 13.14
C GLY A 117 2.69 33.85 12.43
N ALA A 118 2.70 33.51 11.15
CA ALA A 118 1.51 33.40 10.32
C ALA A 118 1.53 32.18 9.41
N TRP A 119 0.33 31.74 9.01
CA TRP A 119 0.18 30.74 7.96
C TRP A 119 0.43 31.39 6.60
N ARG A 120 1.26 30.75 5.78
CA ARG A 120 1.55 31.17 4.42
C ARG A 120 1.06 30.12 3.43
N VAL A 121 0.53 30.61 2.32
CA VAL A 121 0.12 29.80 1.17
C VAL A 121 1.03 30.18 0.02
N PHE A 122 1.63 29.19 -0.64
CA PHE A 122 2.56 29.39 -1.74
C PHE A 122 2.61 28.17 -2.65
N THR A 123 3.17 28.32 -3.85
CA THR A 123 3.44 27.21 -4.77
C THR A 123 4.90 26.78 -4.68
N ALA A 124 5.12 25.48 -4.81
CA ALA A 124 6.46 24.91 -4.96
C ALA A 124 6.35 23.55 -5.66
N PRO A 125 7.45 23.01 -6.20
CA PRO A 125 7.47 21.65 -6.73
C PRO A 125 6.94 20.65 -5.70
N MET A 126 6.18 19.67 -6.18
CA MET A 126 5.72 18.56 -5.36
C MET A 126 6.92 17.89 -4.65
N PRO A 127 6.86 17.68 -3.33
CA PRO A 127 8.00 17.09 -2.63
C PRO A 127 8.16 15.63 -3.09
N PRO A 128 9.41 15.13 -3.18
CA PRO A 128 9.65 13.75 -3.55
C PRO A 128 9.01 12.84 -2.51
N ILE A 129 8.43 11.74 -2.98
CA ILE A 129 7.84 10.73 -2.11
C ILE A 129 8.98 10.04 -1.37
N PRO A 130 9.01 10.07 -0.03
CA PRO A 130 10.05 9.39 0.71
C PRO A 130 9.94 7.88 0.45
N MET A 131 10.98 7.29 -0.14
CA MET A 131 11.15 5.84 -0.17
C MET A 131 11.56 5.40 1.23
N THR A 132 10.63 4.79 1.97
CA THR A 132 10.89 4.22 3.28
C THR A 132 10.92 2.70 3.19
N SER A 133 11.90 2.13 2.47
CA SER A 133 12.17 0.69 2.54
C SER A 133 13.36 0.46 3.47
N GLY A 134 13.11 -0.24 4.58
CA GLY A 134 14.17 -0.72 5.46
C GLY A 134 14.82 -1.95 4.82
N ARG A 135 16.15 -2.02 4.83
CA ARG A 135 16.88 -3.24 4.43
C ARG A 135 16.90 -4.23 5.57
N VAL A 136 16.69 -5.50 5.26
CA VAL A 136 16.95 -6.60 6.19
C VAL A 136 18.37 -7.12 5.92
N ILE A 137 19.19 -7.20 6.97
CA ILE A 137 20.55 -7.72 6.90
C ILE A 137 20.56 -9.13 7.50
N ILE A 138 21.06 -10.09 6.74
CA ILE A 138 21.19 -11.50 7.15
C ILE A 138 22.58 -11.70 7.74
N GLU A 139 22.67 -11.86 9.07
CA GLU A 139 23.94 -12.03 9.80
C GLU A 139 24.27 -13.50 10.12
N ASP A 140 23.39 -14.45 9.78
CA ASP A 140 23.58 -15.88 10.05
C ASP A 140 24.57 -16.51 9.05
N GLU A 141 25.86 -16.43 9.39
CA GLU A 141 26.96 -16.97 8.58
C GLU A 141 26.85 -18.49 8.32
N PRO A 142 26.51 -19.36 9.32
CA PRO A 142 26.26 -20.77 9.07
C PRO A 142 25.17 -21.02 8.02
N LEU A 143 24.05 -20.30 8.12
CA LEU A 143 22.96 -20.40 7.14
C LEU A 143 23.42 -19.97 5.74
N LEU A 144 24.11 -18.84 5.63
CA LEU A 144 24.62 -18.34 4.35
C LEU A 144 25.60 -19.33 3.70
N ALA A 145 26.49 -19.93 4.50
CA ALA A 145 27.42 -20.95 4.03
C ALA A 145 26.70 -22.20 3.51
N GLU A 146 25.62 -22.63 4.18
CA GLU A 146 24.79 -23.75 3.72
C GLU A 146 24.09 -23.43 2.40
N LEU A 147 23.49 -22.24 2.28
CA LEU A 147 22.78 -21.82 1.08
C LEU A 147 23.72 -21.66 -0.12
N LEU A 148 24.94 -21.16 0.10
CA LEU A 148 25.97 -21.04 -0.95
C LEU A 148 26.45 -22.39 -1.49
N GLN A 149 26.34 -23.47 -0.71
CA GLN A 149 26.67 -24.82 -1.17
C GLN A 149 25.60 -25.41 -2.10
N ARG A 150 24.41 -24.82 -2.14
CA ARG A 150 23.34 -25.26 -3.03
C ARG A 150 23.69 -24.90 -4.48
N GLU A 151 23.38 -25.81 -5.39
CA GLU A 151 23.65 -25.63 -6.82
C GLU A 151 22.91 -24.40 -7.35
N GLN A 152 23.57 -23.64 -8.22
CA GLN A 152 22.90 -22.59 -8.98
C GLN A 152 22.12 -23.25 -10.11
N THR A 153 20.87 -22.88 -10.26
CA THR A 153 19.99 -23.37 -11.32
C THR A 153 19.68 -22.27 -12.32
N GLU A 154 19.10 -22.63 -13.47
CA GLU A 154 18.59 -21.67 -14.45
C GLU A 154 17.17 -21.18 -14.10
N ALA A 155 16.64 -21.57 -12.93
CA ALA A 155 15.27 -21.26 -12.56
C ALA A 155 15.06 -19.75 -12.37
N GLN A 156 13.88 -19.31 -12.77
CA GLN A 156 13.42 -17.94 -12.61
C GLN A 156 12.14 -17.98 -11.78
N VAL A 157 12.15 -17.35 -10.61
CA VAL A 157 11.01 -17.41 -9.69
C VAL A 157 10.44 -16.03 -9.46
N GLU A 158 9.13 -15.98 -9.24
CA GLU A 158 8.39 -14.78 -8.86
C GLU A 158 8.02 -14.88 -7.39
N LEU A 159 8.21 -13.78 -6.66
CA LEU A 159 7.87 -13.71 -5.24
C LEU A 159 7.06 -12.43 -5.00
N GLU A 160 5.85 -12.61 -4.50
CA GLU A 160 4.98 -11.50 -4.12
C GLU A 160 4.32 -11.74 -2.77
N LEU A 161 4.13 -10.66 -2.02
CA LEU A 161 3.23 -10.62 -0.87
C LEU A 161 2.14 -9.60 -1.15
N PHE A 162 0.88 -10.05 -1.15
CA PHE A 162 -0.28 -9.22 -1.46
C PHE A 162 -1.40 -9.42 -0.43
N TYR A 163 -2.33 -8.46 -0.39
CA TYR A 163 -3.57 -8.58 0.37
C TYR A 163 -4.63 -9.29 -0.44
N ILE A 164 -5.24 -10.33 0.13
CA ILE A 164 -6.42 -10.95 -0.46
C ILE A 164 -7.61 -9.99 -0.26
N PRO A 165 -8.36 -9.65 -1.31
CA PRO A 165 -9.43 -8.66 -1.25
C PRO A 165 -10.73 -9.19 -0.60
N VAL A 166 -10.60 -9.95 0.48
CA VAL A 166 -11.70 -10.47 1.28
C VAL A 166 -11.54 -9.96 2.70
N PRO A 167 -12.37 -9.01 3.16
CA PRO A 167 -12.27 -8.56 4.54
C PRO A 167 -12.65 -9.70 5.48
N MET A 168 -11.80 -9.93 6.47
CA MET A 168 -11.99 -10.88 7.56
C MET A 168 -12.29 -10.16 8.86
N GLU A 169 -13.20 -10.73 9.64
CA GLU A 169 -13.49 -10.31 11.01
C GLU A 169 -12.79 -11.24 11.99
N ASP A 170 -12.24 -10.69 13.06
CA ASP A 170 -11.59 -11.43 14.14
C ASP A 170 -11.92 -10.74 15.47
N GLU A 171 -12.40 -11.49 16.46
CA GLU A 171 -12.79 -10.94 17.77
C GLU A 171 -11.63 -10.23 18.50
N ARG A 172 -10.38 -10.53 18.14
CA ARG A 172 -9.16 -9.91 18.69
C ARG A 172 -8.89 -8.53 18.09
N VAL A 173 -9.56 -8.17 17.00
CA VAL A 173 -9.28 -6.98 16.19
C VAL A 173 -10.56 -6.14 16.04
N PRO A 174 -10.54 -4.84 16.35
CA PRO A 174 -11.77 -4.03 16.42
C PRO A 174 -12.38 -3.68 15.06
N LYS A 175 -11.70 -4.01 13.95
CA LYS A 175 -12.14 -3.67 12.59
C LYS A 175 -11.72 -4.76 11.60
N PRO A 176 -12.50 -4.97 10.52
CA PRO A 176 -12.16 -5.95 9.51
C PRO A 176 -10.82 -5.65 8.84
N PHE A 177 -10.11 -6.69 8.47
CA PHE A 177 -8.80 -6.59 7.83
C PHE A 177 -8.70 -7.50 6.62
N TYR A 178 -7.78 -7.19 5.72
CA TYR A 178 -7.47 -8.04 4.59
C TYR A 178 -6.33 -8.98 4.97
N PRO A 179 -6.50 -10.31 4.86
CA PRO A 179 -5.41 -11.23 5.13
C PRO A 179 -4.34 -11.07 4.04
N ARG A 180 -3.09 -11.38 4.40
CA ARG A 180 -1.96 -11.33 3.48
C ARG A 180 -1.61 -12.74 3.03
N MET A 181 -1.13 -12.85 1.81
CA MET A 181 -0.59 -14.07 1.27
C MET A 181 0.75 -13.76 0.60
N ALA A 182 1.76 -14.55 0.93
CA ALA A 182 3.02 -14.58 0.21
C ALA A 182 3.02 -15.79 -0.72
N VAL A 183 3.43 -15.59 -1.96
CA VAL A 183 3.46 -16.61 -3.01
C VAL A 183 4.84 -16.64 -3.63
N LEU A 184 5.34 -17.85 -3.84
CA LEU A 184 6.49 -18.13 -4.67
C LEU A 184 6.04 -19.01 -5.84
N ALA A 185 6.32 -18.58 -7.07
CA ALA A 185 5.93 -19.29 -8.28
C ALA A 185 7.08 -19.40 -9.27
N ASP A 186 7.10 -20.48 -10.05
CA ASP A 186 8.02 -20.60 -11.18
C ASP A 186 7.53 -19.73 -12.34
N ARG A 187 8.38 -18.83 -12.83
CA ARG A 187 8.01 -17.87 -13.87
C ARG A 187 7.72 -18.54 -15.21
N GLN A 188 8.38 -19.64 -15.53
CA GLN A 188 8.29 -20.29 -16.83
C GLN A 188 7.10 -21.25 -16.91
N SER A 189 6.92 -22.11 -15.91
CA SER A 189 5.81 -23.06 -15.85
C SER A 189 4.51 -22.43 -15.35
N GLN A 190 4.60 -21.27 -14.68
CA GLN A 190 3.50 -20.63 -13.94
C GLN A 190 2.94 -21.48 -12.80
N GLU A 191 3.69 -22.47 -12.34
CA GLU A 191 3.30 -23.29 -11.20
C GLU A 191 3.60 -22.56 -9.90
N MET A 192 2.63 -22.58 -8.98
CA MET A 192 2.85 -22.15 -7.60
C MET A 192 3.75 -23.18 -6.91
N LEU A 193 4.92 -22.72 -6.47
CA LEU A 193 5.92 -23.56 -5.81
C LEU A 193 5.67 -23.62 -4.30
N ASP A 194 5.35 -22.47 -3.70
CA ASP A 194 5.06 -22.38 -2.28
C ASP A 194 4.16 -21.16 -1.98
N GLN A 195 3.46 -21.21 -0.85
CA GLN A 195 2.60 -20.14 -0.38
C GLN A 195 2.51 -20.10 1.14
N GLN A 196 2.38 -18.90 1.69
CA GLN A 196 2.13 -18.68 3.10
C GLN A 196 0.99 -17.69 3.30
N MET A 197 -0.01 -18.08 4.08
CA MET A 197 -1.03 -17.16 4.60
C MET A 197 -0.51 -16.49 5.88
N LEU A 198 -0.72 -15.18 6.00
CA LEU A 198 -0.24 -14.38 7.13
C LEU A 198 -1.39 -13.75 7.90
N GLU A 199 -1.35 -13.87 9.23
CA GLU A 199 -2.16 -13.09 10.16
C GLU A 199 -1.59 -11.67 10.34
N LEU A 200 -2.34 -10.75 10.96
CA LEU A 200 -1.94 -9.33 11.11
C LEU A 200 -0.59 -9.12 11.82
N GLN A 201 -0.28 -9.95 12.81
CA GLN A 201 0.96 -9.87 13.58
C GLN A 201 2.19 -10.38 12.83
N ASP A 202 2.00 -11.16 11.76
CA ASP A 202 3.10 -11.78 11.04
C ASP A 202 3.92 -10.73 10.31
N LYS A 203 5.24 -10.90 10.31
CA LYS A 203 6.13 -9.95 9.64
C LYS A 203 6.27 -10.32 8.16
N ASN A 204 6.05 -9.34 7.28
CA ASN A 204 6.27 -9.49 5.84
C ASN A 204 7.68 -10.01 5.53
N SER A 205 8.69 -9.51 6.25
CA SER A 205 10.08 -9.92 6.07
C SER A 205 10.29 -11.40 6.34
N GLU A 206 9.70 -11.93 7.40
CA GLU A 206 9.88 -13.33 7.80
C GLU A 206 9.22 -14.28 6.77
N ALA A 207 8.04 -13.94 6.27
CA ALA A 207 7.37 -14.74 5.25
C ALA A 207 8.11 -14.71 3.90
N ILE A 208 8.45 -13.51 3.40
CA ILE A 208 9.12 -13.35 2.10
C ILE A 208 10.51 -14.02 2.11
N ILE A 209 11.31 -13.76 3.15
CA ILE A 209 12.63 -14.38 3.28
C ILE A 209 12.48 -15.89 3.50
N GLY A 210 11.51 -16.32 4.32
CA GLY A 210 11.24 -17.73 4.61
C GLY A 210 10.94 -18.55 3.36
N LEU A 211 10.04 -18.08 2.50
CA LEU A 211 9.71 -18.76 1.24
C LEU A 211 10.93 -18.93 0.33
N LEU A 212 11.74 -17.88 0.16
CA LEU A 212 12.94 -17.97 -0.67
C LEU A 212 14.00 -18.89 -0.05
N LEU A 213 14.19 -18.84 1.27
CA LEU A 213 15.12 -19.73 1.97
C LEU A 213 14.72 -21.20 1.79
N GLN A 214 13.43 -21.51 1.99
CA GLN A 214 12.91 -22.87 1.84
C GLN A 214 13.10 -23.37 0.40
N TYR A 215 12.79 -22.54 -0.59
CA TYR A 215 13.03 -22.86 -2.00
C TYR A 215 14.51 -23.18 -2.26
N ILE A 216 15.43 -22.34 -1.78
CA ILE A 216 16.87 -22.54 -2.04
C ILE A 216 17.38 -23.84 -1.42
N LEU A 217 16.89 -24.19 -0.23
CA LEU A 217 17.27 -25.41 0.46
C LEU A 217 16.78 -26.67 -0.28
N GLU A 218 15.59 -26.60 -0.89
CA GLU A 218 14.94 -27.73 -1.55
C GLU A 218 15.35 -27.89 -3.03
N TYR A 219 15.37 -26.79 -3.79
CA TYR A 219 15.53 -26.79 -5.25
C TYR A 219 16.85 -26.19 -5.74
N GLY A 220 17.62 -25.54 -4.86
CA GLY A 220 18.84 -24.84 -5.22
C GLY A 220 18.65 -23.34 -5.42
N ARG A 221 19.75 -22.63 -5.66
CA ARG A 221 19.74 -21.18 -5.82
C ARG A 221 19.22 -20.83 -7.22
N PRO A 222 18.11 -20.07 -7.36
CA PRO A 222 17.59 -19.68 -8.67
C PRO A 222 18.55 -18.69 -9.35
N ALA A 223 18.50 -18.63 -10.67
CA ALA A 223 19.23 -17.61 -11.43
C ALA A 223 18.70 -16.21 -11.10
N SER A 224 17.37 -16.08 -10.97
CA SER A 224 16.71 -14.80 -10.72
C SER A 224 15.45 -14.91 -9.87
N VAL A 225 15.20 -13.86 -9.09
CA VAL A 225 13.98 -13.63 -8.31
C VAL A 225 13.36 -12.32 -8.80
N PHE A 226 12.11 -12.38 -9.25
CA PHE A 226 11.32 -11.23 -9.65
C PHE A 226 10.35 -10.84 -8.53
N VAL A 227 10.33 -9.56 -8.18
CA VAL A 227 9.43 -8.99 -7.17
C VAL A 227 8.67 -7.79 -7.74
N ARG A 228 7.49 -7.47 -7.19
CA ARG A 228 6.65 -6.40 -7.74
C ARG A 228 7.13 -5.00 -7.38
N ASP A 229 7.70 -4.82 -6.20
CA ASP A 229 8.04 -3.51 -5.67
C ASP A 229 9.38 -3.43 -4.94
N ASP A 230 9.78 -2.20 -4.67
CA ASP A 230 10.99 -1.83 -3.94
C ASP A 230 10.98 -2.29 -2.47
N ILE A 231 9.81 -2.56 -1.89
CA ILE A 231 9.70 -3.05 -0.51
C ILE A 231 10.18 -4.49 -0.48
N ALA A 232 9.59 -5.37 -1.29
CA ALA A 232 10.01 -6.76 -1.42
C ALA A 232 11.47 -6.87 -1.87
N GLU A 233 11.90 -6.02 -2.82
CA GLU A 233 13.30 -5.94 -3.24
C GLU A 233 14.21 -5.64 -2.04
N SER A 234 13.90 -4.60 -1.25
CA SER A 234 14.73 -4.20 -0.11
C SER A 234 14.78 -5.25 1.01
N LEU A 235 13.74 -6.07 1.14
CA LEU A 235 13.71 -7.20 2.08
C LEU A 235 14.61 -8.36 1.63
N LEU A 236 14.75 -8.58 0.32
CA LEU A 236 15.51 -9.69 -0.26
C LEU A 236 16.93 -9.30 -0.71
N TRP A 237 17.22 -8.01 -0.83
CA TRP A 237 18.44 -7.48 -1.43
C TRP A 237 19.72 -8.10 -0.84
N ASP A 238 19.85 -8.11 0.48
CA ASP A 238 21.06 -8.60 1.15
C ASP A 238 21.24 -10.12 0.94
N LEU A 239 20.15 -10.88 1.08
CA LEU A 239 20.16 -12.33 0.86
C LEU A 239 20.53 -12.66 -0.60
N CYS A 240 19.85 -12.07 -1.57
CA CYS A 240 20.11 -12.34 -2.99
C CYS A 240 21.53 -11.94 -3.40
N THR A 241 22.01 -10.79 -2.92
CA THR A 241 23.38 -10.33 -3.17
C THR A 241 24.41 -11.32 -2.64
N LYS A 242 24.27 -11.76 -1.38
CA LYS A 242 25.19 -12.72 -0.75
C LYS A 242 25.18 -14.09 -1.43
N LEU A 243 24.04 -14.49 -2.00
CA LEU A 243 23.87 -15.78 -2.67
C LEU A 243 24.13 -15.73 -4.19
N ASN A 244 24.51 -14.57 -4.75
CA ASN A 244 24.68 -14.36 -6.18
C ASN A 244 23.41 -14.71 -7.00
N ILE A 245 22.25 -14.26 -6.51
CA ILE A 245 20.95 -14.39 -7.18
C ILE A 245 20.58 -13.02 -7.75
N GLN A 246 20.17 -12.97 -9.02
CA GLN A 246 19.72 -11.74 -9.65
C GLN A 246 18.34 -11.34 -9.12
N LEU A 247 18.23 -10.19 -8.47
CA LEU A 247 16.98 -9.66 -7.93
C LEU A 247 16.46 -8.53 -8.82
N GLU A 248 15.24 -8.67 -9.34
CA GLU A 248 14.64 -7.71 -10.28
C GLU A 248 13.27 -7.24 -9.84
N ILE A 249 13.07 -5.92 -9.88
CA ILE A 249 11.72 -5.33 -9.76
C ILE A 249 11.05 -5.40 -11.13
N SER A 250 9.89 -6.03 -11.19
CA SER A 250 9.07 -6.15 -12.40
C SER A 250 7.63 -5.74 -12.10
N SER A 251 7.05 -4.87 -12.94
CA SER A 251 5.63 -4.53 -12.83
C SER A 251 4.70 -5.69 -13.21
N GLN A 252 5.23 -6.70 -13.91
CA GLN A 252 4.53 -7.90 -14.35
C GLN A 252 5.13 -9.14 -13.71
N LEU A 253 4.29 -9.89 -13.00
CA LEU A 253 4.59 -11.20 -12.44
C LEU A 253 3.57 -12.22 -12.99
N PRO A 254 3.73 -12.69 -14.25
CA PRO A 254 2.73 -13.53 -14.91
C PRO A 254 2.30 -14.79 -14.15
N ALA A 255 3.21 -15.45 -13.43
CA ALA A 255 2.87 -16.64 -12.66
C ALA A 255 2.03 -16.27 -11.43
N VAL A 256 2.41 -15.22 -10.72
CA VAL A 256 1.63 -14.71 -9.57
C VAL A 256 0.28 -14.16 -10.02
N GLU A 257 0.23 -13.39 -11.12
CA GLU A 257 -0.99 -12.81 -11.66
C GLU A 257 -2.02 -13.87 -12.08
N ALA A 258 -1.56 -15.01 -12.61
CA ALA A 258 -2.43 -16.14 -12.91
C ALA A 258 -3.06 -16.73 -11.62
N ILE A 259 -2.27 -16.90 -10.57
CA ILE A 259 -2.72 -17.38 -9.26
C ILE A 259 -3.73 -16.40 -8.65
N GLU A 260 -3.44 -15.10 -8.67
CA GLU A 260 -4.33 -14.05 -8.17
C GLU A 260 -5.67 -14.03 -8.92
N ALA A 261 -5.65 -14.16 -10.26
CA ALA A 261 -6.86 -14.21 -11.06
C ALA A 261 -7.75 -15.41 -10.70
N ASP A 262 -7.16 -16.59 -10.50
CA ASP A 262 -7.87 -17.80 -10.08
C ASP A 262 -8.47 -17.64 -8.67
N MET A 263 -7.71 -17.04 -7.74
CA MET A 263 -8.20 -16.74 -6.38
C MET A 263 -9.40 -15.79 -6.40
N ILE A 264 -9.35 -14.72 -7.19
CA ILE A 264 -10.47 -13.76 -7.31
C ILE A 264 -11.71 -14.41 -7.90
N GLN A 265 -11.55 -15.30 -8.89
CA GLN A 265 -12.68 -16.07 -9.43
C GLN A 265 -13.30 -17.01 -8.40
N PHE A 266 -12.49 -17.62 -7.54
CA PHE A 266 -12.99 -18.50 -6.49
C PHE A 266 -13.78 -17.72 -5.43
N VAL A 267 -13.21 -16.62 -4.95
CA VAL A 267 -13.83 -15.74 -3.95
C VAL A 267 -15.14 -15.12 -4.45
N SER A 268 -15.19 -14.69 -5.71
CA SER A 268 -16.40 -14.06 -6.27
C SER A 268 -17.58 -15.02 -6.48
N ARG A 269 -17.37 -16.33 -6.35
CA ARG A 269 -18.41 -17.36 -6.47
C ARG A 269 -18.97 -17.83 -5.12
N GLY A 270 -18.32 -17.49 -4.01
CA GLY A 270 -18.75 -17.82 -2.64
C GLY A 270 -19.62 -16.73 -2.04
#